data_AF-A0A380K8Q1-F1
#
_entry.id   AF-A0A380K8Q1-F1
#
_cell.length_a   1.000
_cell.length_b   1.000
_cell.length_c   1.000
_cell.angle_alpha   90.00
_cell.angle_beta   90.00
_cell.angle_gamma   90.00
#
_symmetry.space_group_name_H-M   'P 1'
#
loop_
_entity.id
_entity.type
_entity.pdbx_description
1 polymer ?
#
loop_
_entity_poly.entity_id
_entity_poly.type
_entity_poly.pdbx_seq_one_letter_code
_entity_poly.pdbx_strand_id
1 'polypeptide(L)'
;MTYHYPSWDELPAIDLYLDQVLLYVNQVTQNNIPSDKGLTASMVNNYVKHEQLTKPIKKKYNRKHLARLIAITALKNVFSIQEISRTLTILTANDQSKESYDGFVACMNEQETSGLPEVVISACQTLKLYDHTQKLVQNLEGEEYEPNTNYETE
;
A
#
# COMPACT_ATOMS: atom_id res chain seq x y z
N MET A 1 -8.37 4.80 13.00
CA MET A 1 -8.75 4.42 11.62
C MET A 1 -8.20 3.03 11.40
N THR A 2 -9.06 2.04 11.25
CA THR A 2 -8.62 0.66 11.09
C THR A 2 -8.13 0.50 9.66
N TYR A 3 -6.83 0.28 9.48
CA TYR A 3 -6.31 -0.16 8.20
C TYR A 3 -6.93 -1.53 7.90
N HIS A 4 -7.49 -1.70 6.72
CA HIS A 4 -8.05 -2.99 6.32
C HIS A 4 -7.44 -3.44 4.99
N TYR A 5 -6.26 -4.05 5.09
CA TYR A 5 -5.69 -4.81 4.00
C TYR A 5 -6.26 -6.24 4.02
N PRO A 6 -6.70 -6.78 2.87
CA PRO A 6 -7.19 -8.15 2.79
C PRO A 6 -6.03 -9.13 3.01
N SER A 7 -6.28 -10.19 3.76
CA SER A 7 -5.36 -11.33 3.88
C SER A 7 -5.18 -12.03 2.52
N TRP A 8 -4.15 -12.87 2.41
CA TRP A 8 -3.87 -13.62 1.18
C TRP A 8 -5.07 -14.41 0.66
N ASP A 9 -5.83 -15.04 1.55
CA ASP A 9 -6.94 -15.89 1.16
C ASP A 9 -8.18 -15.08 0.73
N GLU A 10 -8.26 -13.82 1.13
CA GLU A 10 -9.28 -12.86 0.68
C GLU A 10 -8.95 -12.23 -0.69
N LEU A 11 -7.70 -12.33 -1.15
CA LEU A 11 -7.34 -11.88 -2.48
C LEU A 11 -8.06 -12.70 -3.56
N PRO A 12 -8.48 -12.09 -4.69
CA PRO A 12 -9.13 -12.78 -5.80
C PRO A 12 -8.41 -14.08 -6.18
N ALA A 13 -9.17 -15.17 -6.22
CA ALA A 13 -8.65 -16.49 -6.62
C ALA A 13 -8.50 -16.62 -8.14
N ILE A 14 -9.20 -15.79 -8.91
CA ILE A 14 -9.09 -15.72 -10.36
C ILE A 14 -7.97 -14.76 -10.78
N ASP A 15 -7.30 -15.07 -11.88
CA ASP A 15 -6.33 -14.15 -12.48
C ASP A 15 -7.06 -12.97 -13.16
N LEU A 16 -6.57 -11.76 -12.89
CA LEU A 16 -7.20 -10.51 -13.29
C LEU A 16 -6.52 -9.86 -14.50
N TYR A 17 -7.29 -9.17 -15.34
CA TYR A 17 -6.73 -8.26 -16.34
C TYR A 17 -6.23 -6.95 -15.71
N LEU A 18 -5.38 -6.21 -16.41
CA LEU A 18 -4.71 -5.03 -15.85
C LEU A 18 -5.70 -3.99 -15.29
N ASP A 19 -6.77 -3.69 -16.01
CA ASP A 19 -7.84 -2.79 -15.56
C ASP A 19 -8.47 -3.24 -14.24
N GLN A 20 -8.74 -4.52 -14.09
CA GLN A 20 -9.27 -5.13 -12.86
C GLN A 20 -8.25 -5.07 -11.72
N VAL A 21 -6.97 -5.28 -12.00
CA VAL A 21 -5.88 -5.12 -11.01
C VAL A 21 -5.84 -3.70 -10.50
N LEU A 22 -5.85 -2.70 -11.41
CA LEU A 22 -5.81 -1.29 -11.03
C LEU A 22 -7.00 -0.91 -10.16
N LEU A 23 -8.21 -1.34 -10.56
CA LEU A 23 -9.42 -1.12 -9.77
C LEU A 23 -9.29 -1.71 -8.38
N TYR A 24 -8.91 -3.00 -8.29
CA TYR A 24 -8.83 -3.72 -7.03
C TYR A 24 -7.76 -3.14 -6.09
N VAL A 25 -6.53 -2.95 -6.58
CA VAL A 25 -5.42 -2.44 -5.76
C VAL A 25 -5.73 -1.03 -5.26
N ASN A 26 -6.25 -0.16 -6.12
CA ASN A 26 -6.59 1.20 -5.73
C ASN A 26 -7.70 1.23 -4.68
N GLN A 27 -8.73 0.39 -4.81
CA GLN A 27 -9.79 0.29 -3.81
C GLN A 27 -9.24 -0.16 -2.44
N VAL A 28 -8.31 -1.12 -2.43
CA VAL A 28 -7.64 -1.58 -1.20
C VAL A 28 -6.79 -0.47 -0.58
N THR A 29 -6.04 0.30 -1.36
CA THR A 29 -5.09 1.28 -0.82
C THR A 29 -5.69 2.66 -0.55
N GLN A 30 -6.73 3.08 -1.27
CA GLN A 30 -7.34 4.41 -1.12
C GLN A 30 -7.89 4.67 0.29
N ASN A 31 -8.53 3.67 0.90
CA ASN A 31 -9.06 3.79 2.26
C ASN A 31 -7.95 3.99 3.31
N ASN A 32 -6.75 3.52 3.00
CA ASN A 32 -5.59 3.55 3.88
C ASN A 32 -4.72 4.79 3.63
N ILE A 33 -4.69 5.29 2.39
CA ILE A 33 -3.83 6.41 1.94
C ILE A 33 -4.67 7.39 1.09
N PRO A 34 -5.44 8.29 1.71
CA PRO A 34 -6.42 9.13 1.02
C PRO A 34 -5.82 10.10 -0.01
N SER A 35 -4.56 10.52 0.19
CA SER A 35 -3.87 11.49 -0.66
C SER A 35 -3.10 10.85 -1.83
N ASP A 36 -3.06 9.52 -1.96
CA ASP A 36 -2.32 8.87 -3.03
C ASP A 36 -3.12 8.88 -4.36
N LYS A 37 -2.42 9.18 -5.46
CA LYS A 37 -2.96 9.13 -6.83
C LYS A 37 -3.23 7.70 -7.31
N GLY A 38 -2.93 6.70 -6.48
CA GLY A 38 -3.12 5.29 -6.75
C GLY A 38 -2.09 4.72 -7.72
N LEU A 39 -2.28 3.44 -8.03
CA LEU A 39 -1.56 2.68 -9.03
C LEU A 39 -2.12 2.97 -10.43
N THR A 40 -1.23 3.14 -11.42
CA THR A 40 -1.58 3.37 -12.83
C THR A 40 -1.02 2.28 -13.74
N ALA A 41 -1.59 2.13 -14.93
CA ALA A 41 -1.09 1.19 -15.95
C ALA A 41 0.39 1.43 -16.30
N SER A 42 0.80 2.71 -16.41
CA SER A 42 2.18 3.08 -16.68
C SER A 42 3.12 2.60 -15.57
N MET A 43 2.72 2.77 -14.30
CA MET A 43 3.50 2.27 -13.16
C MET A 43 3.66 0.75 -13.20
N VAL A 44 2.58 0.00 -13.42
CA VAL A 44 2.65 -1.46 -13.54
C VAL A 44 3.57 -1.88 -14.68
N ASN A 45 3.46 -1.25 -15.84
CA ASN A 45 4.33 -1.51 -16.98
C ASN A 45 5.80 -1.20 -16.69
N ASN A 46 6.08 -0.10 -15.97
CA ASN A 46 7.43 0.25 -15.53
C ASN A 46 7.98 -0.80 -14.55
N TYR A 47 7.16 -1.27 -13.60
CA TYR A 47 7.58 -2.31 -12.66
C TYR A 47 7.91 -3.62 -13.38
N VAL A 48 7.13 -4.00 -14.39
CA VAL A 48 7.44 -5.17 -15.23
C VAL A 48 8.71 -4.96 -16.05
N LYS A 49 8.88 -3.78 -16.65
CA LYS A 49 10.05 -3.44 -17.48
C LYS A 49 11.35 -3.47 -16.69
N HIS A 50 11.31 -3.04 -15.43
CA HIS A 50 12.47 -2.99 -14.53
C HIS A 50 12.59 -4.22 -13.61
N GLU A 51 11.86 -5.30 -13.90
CA GLU A 51 11.90 -6.56 -13.15
C GLU A 51 11.53 -6.44 -11.67
N GLN A 52 10.81 -5.36 -11.32
CA GLN A 52 10.27 -5.12 -9.98
C GLN A 52 8.95 -5.85 -9.76
N LEU A 53 8.28 -6.24 -10.84
CA LEU A 53 7.11 -7.11 -10.89
C LEU A 53 7.35 -8.17 -11.97
N THR A 54 6.99 -9.42 -11.70
CA THR A 54 7.05 -10.48 -12.71
C THR A 54 6.11 -10.19 -13.87
N LYS A 55 6.43 -10.71 -15.06
CA LYS A 55 5.59 -10.54 -16.25
C LYS A 55 4.22 -11.23 -16.05
N PRO A 56 3.11 -10.61 -16.49
CA PRO A 56 1.80 -11.24 -16.41
C PRO A 56 1.72 -12.50 -17.27
N ILE A 57 0.92 -13.46 -16.83
CA ILE A 57 0.73 -14.76 -17.51
C ILE A 57 -0.47 -14.62 -18.43
N LYS A 58 -0.28 -14.75 -19.75
CA LYS A 58 -1.36 -14.57 -20.75
C LYS A 58 -2.13 -13.24 -20.57
N LYS A 59 -1.41 -12.15 -20.26
CA LYS A 59 -1.95 -10.81 -19.94
C LYS A 59 -2.77 -10.73 -18.64
N LYS A 60 -2.71 -11.75 -17.79
CA LYS A 60 -3.38 -11.76 -16.50
C LYS A 60 -2.41 -11.77 -15.34
N TYR A 61 -2.87 -11.24 -14.22
CA TYR A 61 -2.13 -11.05 -12.98
C TYR A 61 -2.77 -11.92 -11.91
N ASN A 62 -1.98 -12.85 -11.39
CA ASN A 62 -2.42 -13.74 -10.32
C ASN A 62 -2.27 -13.08 -8.94
N ARG A 63 -2.65 -13.82 -7.90
CA ARG A 63 -2.57 -13.40 -6.51
C ARG A 63 -1.19 -12.92 -6.05
N LYS A 64 -0.09 -13.53 -6.53
CA LYS A 64 1.29 -13.08 -6.23
C LYS A 64 1.53 -11.66 -6.75
N HIS A 65 1.04 -11.35 -7.95
CA HIS A 65 1.14 -10.01 -8.51
C HIS A 65 0.31 -9.01 -7.69
N LEU A 66 -0.92 -9.38 -7.30
CA LEU A 66 -1.79 -8.53 -6.49
C LEU A 66 -1.14 -8.19 -5.14
N ALA A 67 -0.69 -9.21 -4.39
CA ALA A 67 -0.02 -9.05 -3.10
C ALA A 67 1.17 -8.08 -3.21
N ARG A 68 2.03 -8.28 -4.23
CA ARG A 68 3.21 -7.43 -4.47
C ARG A 68 2.82 -6.00 -4.83
N LEU A 69 1.81 -5.81 -5.68
CA LEU A 69 1.34 -4.49 -6.10
C LEU A 69 0.68 -3.71 -4.96
N ILE A 70 -0.06 -4.38 -4.07
CA ILE A 70 -0.62 -3.77 -2.86
C ILE A 70 0.51 -3.28 -1.95
N ALA A 71 1.51 -4.13 -1.68
CA ALA A 71 2.65 -3.75 -0.84
C ALA A 71 3.45 -2.60 -1.46
N ILE A 72 3.74 -2.63 -2.77
CA ILE A 72 4.43 -1.53 -3.46
C ILE A 72 3.61 -0.23 -3.36
N THR A 73 2.30 -0.30 -3.61
CA THR A 73 1.44 0.89 -3.60
C THR A 73 1.33 1.50 -2.20
N ALA A 74 1.34 0.67 -1.16
CA ALA A 74 1.37 1.15 0.22
C ALA A 74 2.71 1.81 0.60
N LEU A 75 3.83 1.21 0.19
CA LEU A 75 5.17 1.61 0.65
C LEU A 75 5.82 2.73 -0.18
N LYS A 76 5.39 2.96 -1.44
CA LYS A 76 6.05 3.87 -2.39
C LYS A 76 6.13 5.34 -1.96
N ASN A 77 5.33 5.77 -0.98
CA ASN A 77 5.36 7.14 -0.46
C ASN A 77 6.48 7.36 0.55
N VAL A 78 7.02 6.28 1.10
CA VAL A 78 8.01 6.28 2.19
C VAL A 78 9.34 5.70 1.73
N PHE A 79 9.30 4.71 0.85
CA PHE A 79 10.49 4.01 0.35
C PHE A 79 10.58 4.12 -1.18
N SER A 80 11.80 4.09 -1.71
CA SER A 80 11.98 4.01 -3.15
C SER A 80 11.50 2.66 -3.70
N ILE A 81 11.02 2.66 -4.95
CA ILE A 81 10.57 1.42 -5.60
C ILE A 81 11.69 0.37 -5.67
N GLN A 82 12.94 0.80 -5.84
CA GLN A 82 14.10 -0.10 -5.86
C GLN A 82 14.30 -0.80 -4.51
N GLU A 83 14.21 -0.07 -3.40
CA GLU A 83 14.32 -0.62 -2.04
C GLU A 83 13.19 -1.58 -1.72
N ILE A 84 11.95 -1.19 -2.07
CA ILE A 84 10.77 -2.03 -1.89
C ILE A 84 10.94 -3.33 -2.67
N SER A 85 11.29 -3.24 -3.96
CA SER A 85 11.44 -4.42 -4.81
C SER A 85 12.51 -5.37 -4.27
N ARG A 86 13.68 -4.84 -3.88
CA ARG A 86 14.76 -5.63 -3.29
C ARG A 86 14.30 -6.36 -2.03
N THR A 87 13.64 -5.63 -1.12
CA THR A 87 13.15 -6.17 0.15
C THR A 87 12.12 -7.27 -0.08
N LEU A 88 11.12 -7.00 -0.93
CA LEU A 88 10.10 -7.99 -1.27
C LEU A 88 10.70 -9.22 -1.93
N THR A 89 11.70 -9.08 -2.82
CA THR A 89 12.36 -10.24 -3.44
C THR A 89 13.07 -11.12 -2.41
N ILE A 90 13.70 -10.53 -1.39
CA ILE A 90 14.35 -11.28 -0.31
C ILE A 90 13.29 -12.00 0.54
N LEU A 91 12.23 -11.30 0.94
CA LEU A 91 11.17 -11.85 1.80
C LEU A 91 10.37 -12.95 1.10
N THR A 92 10.08 -12.80 -0.19
CA THR A 92 9.29 -13.77 -0.96
C THR A 92 10.13 -14.88 -1.60
N ALA A 93 11.42 -14.97 -1.27
CA ALA A 93 12.27 -16.06 -1.73
C ALA A 93 11.68 -17.42 -1.30
N ASN A 94 11.99 -18.50 -2.03
CA ASN A 94 11.50 -19.86 -1.72
C ASN A 94 9.97 -20.00 -1.62
N ASP A 95 9.24 -19.22 -2.43
CA ASP A 95 7.78 -19.23 -2.52
C ASP A 95 7.01 -18.72 -1.28
N GLN A 96 7.69 -17.94 -0.42
CA GLN A 96 7.11 -17.36 0.80
C GLN A 96 6.25 -16.11 0.53
N SER A 97 5.62 -16.01 -0.65
CA SER A 97 4.80 -14.86 -1.03
C SER A 97 3.58 -14.70 -0.12
N LYS A 98 2.95 -15.81 0.27
CA LYS A 98 1.80 -15.82 1.18
C LYS A 98 2.19 -15.33 2.56
N GLU A 99 3.16 -15.99 3.18
CA GLU A 99 3.65 -15.69 4.53
C GLU A 99 4.14 -14.23 4.66
N SER A 100 4.91 -13.75 3.68
CA SER A 100 5.39 -12.36 3.66
C SER A 100 4.26 -11.35 3.55
N TYR A 101 3.26 -11.64 2.70
CA TYR A 101 2.12 -10.75 2.52
C TYR A 101 1.21 -10.75 3.76
N ASP A 102 0.88 -11.91 4.30
CA ASP A 102 0.08 -12.04 5.52
C ASP A 102 0.78 -11.37 6.71
N GLY A 103 2.11 -11.43 6.80
CA GLY A 103 2.88 -10.68 7.78
C GLY A 103 2.76 -9.16 7.62
N PHE A 104 2.85 -8.65 6.39
CA PHE A 104 2.58 -7.24 6.11
C PHE A 104 1.14 -6.85 6.48
N VAL A 105 0.15 -7.67 6.13
CA VAL A 105 -1.27 -7.44 6.44
C VAL A 105 -1.50 -7.42 7.96
N ALA A 106 -0.98 -8.40 8.70
CA ALA A 106 -1.10 -8.45 10.15
C ALA A 106 -0.52 -7.18 10.80
N CYS A 107 0.65 -6.77 10.33
CA CYS A 107 1.34 -5.58 10.79
C CYS A 107 0.55 -4.28 10.51
N MET A 108 0.00 -4.13 9.30
CA MET A 108 -0.80 -2.95 8.94
C MET A 108 -2.15 -2.92 9.65
N ASN A 109 -2.81 -4.07 9.78
CA ASN A 109 -4.11 -4.21 10.44
C ASN A 109 -4.02 -4.25 11.99
N GLU A 110 -2.84 -3.96 12.57
CA GLU A 110 -2.62 -3.91 14.02
C GLU A 110 -2.90 -5.24 14.75
N GLN A 111 -2.62 -6.35 14.06
CA GLN A 111 -2.69 -7.71 14.61
C GLN A 111 -1.35 -8.13 15.23
N GLU A 112 -1.32 -9.32 15.84
CA GLU A 112 -0.09 -9.86 16.44
C GLU A 112 1.01 -10.05 15.39
N THR A 113 2.19 -9.49 15.66
CA THR A 113 3.37 -9.53 14.77
C THR A 113 4.47 -10.46 15.26
N SER A 114 4.18 -11.28 16.28
CA SER A 114 5.09 -12.27 16.85
C SER A 114 5.64 -13.19 15.76
N GLY A 115 6.96 -13.23 15.61
CA GLY A 115 7.65 -14.10 14.64
C GLY A 115 7.76 -13.53 13.22
N LEU A 116 7.29 -12.30 12.96
CA LEU A 116 7.57 -11.63 11.70
C LEU A 116 9.03 -11.15 11.62
N PRO A 117 9.63 -11.12 10.42
CA PRO A 117 10.95 -10.52 10.24
C PRO A 117 10.96 -9.05 10.69
N GLU A 118 12.00 -8.65 11.43
CA GLU A 118 12.11 -7.29 12.00
C GLU A 118 12.01 -6.19 10.93
N VAL A 119 12.54 -6.46 9.73
CA VAL A 119 12.45 -5.54 8.59
C VAL A 119 11.00 -5.24 8.18
N VAL A 120 10.09 -6.22 8.30
CA VAL A 120 8.66 -6.02 7.99
C VAL A 120 8.05 -5.09 9.03
N ILE A 121 8.30 -5.36 10.31
CA ILE A 121 7.78 -4.56 11.43
C ILE A 121 8.26 -3.10 11.31
N SER A 122 9.56 -2.90 11.08
CA SER A 122 10.17 -1.58 10.91
C SER A 122 9.59 -0.82 9.71
N ALA A 123 9.39 -1.50 8.57
CA ALA A 123 8.78 -0.89 7.39
C ALA A 123 7.33 -0.43 7.65
N CYS A 124 6.52 -1.25 8.32
CA CYS A 124 5.15 -0.83 8.66
C CYS A 124 5.13 0.35 9.63
N GLN A 125 6.00 0.34 10.65
CA GLN A 125 6.08 1.43 11.63
C GLN A 125 6.44 2.75 10.93
N THR A 126 7.38 2.70 9.99
CA THR A 126 7.76 3.86 9.19
C THR A 126 6.55 4.38 8.38
N LEU A 127 5.78 3.49 7.75
CA LEU A 127 4.58 3.86 7.01
C LEU A 127 3.50 4.48 7.93
N LYS A 128 3.24 3.89 9.09
CA LYS A 128 2.28 4.42 10.07
C LYS A 128 2.68 5.81 10.59
N LEU A 129 3.98 6.02 10.86
CA LEU A 129 4.50 7.32 11.29
C LEU A 129 4.42 8.38 10.18
N TYR A 130 4.71 7.99 8.94
CA TYR A 130 4.53 8.87 7.78
C TYR A 130 3.07 9.29 7.63
N ASP A 131 2.13 8.33 7.65
CA ASP A 131 0.70 8.62 7.57
C ASP A 131 0.21 9.51 8.71
N HIS A 132 0.70 9.28 9.93
CA HIS A 132 0.40 10.13 11.07
C HIS A 132 0.88 11.56 10.85
N THR A 133 2.10 11.73 10.31
CA THR A 133 2.67 13.04 9.98
C THR A 133 1.82 13.75 8.92
N GLN A 134 1.38 13.05 7.86
CA GLN A 134 0.51 13.63 6.83
C GLN A 134 -0.84 14.11 7.40
N LYS A 135 -1.44 13.34 8.33
CA LYS A 135 -2.67 13.75 9.02
C LYS A 135 -2.47 15.01 9.86
N LEU A 136 -1.35 15.11 10.58
CA LEU A 136 -1.03 16.31 11.36
C LEU A 136 -0.89 17.54 10.45
N VAL A 137 -0.22 17.40 9.30
CA VAL A 137 -0.11 18.48 8.31
C VAL A 137 -1.49 18.89 7.78
N GLN A 138 -2.34 17.93 7.41
CA GLN A 138 -3.68 18.20 6.91
C GLN A 138 -4.56 18.92 7.96
N ASN A 139 -4.41 18.58 9.25
CA ASN A 139 -5.13 19.26 10.32
C ASN A 139 -4.67 20.71 10.47
N LEU A 140 -3.36 20.98 10.36
CA LEU A 140 -2.83 22.35 10.38
C LEU A 140 -3.36 23.19 9.21
N GLU A 141 -3.46 22.61 8.00
CA GLU A 141 -4.05 23.28 6.83
C GLU A 141 -5.56 23.54 6.98
N GLY A 142 -6.27 22.72 7.77
CA GLY A 142 -7.71 22.85 8.03
C GLY A 142 -8.09 23.88 9.10
N GLU A 143 -7.15 24.32 9.95
CA GLU A 143 -7.38 25.31 11.01
C GLU A 143 -7.27 26.78 10.52
N GLU A 144 -6.88 27.04 9.26
CA GLU A 144 -6.64 28.40 8.72
C GLU A 144 -7.87 29.17 8.18
N TYR A 145 -9.12 28.79 8.47
CA TYR A 145 -10.28 29.61 8.04
C TYR A 145 -11.48 29.62 9.01
N GLU A 146 -11.40 30.45 10.05
CA GLU A 146 -12.58 31.10 10.63
C GLU A 146 -12.49 32.61 10.37
N PRO A 147 -13.21 33.16 9.36
CA PRO A 147 -13.38 34.59 9.25
C PRO A 147 -14.25 35.04 10.43
N ASN A 148 -13.64 35.77 11.35
CA ASN A 148 -14.27 36.36 12.52
C ASN A 148 -15.33 37.39 12.06
N THR A 149 -16.56 36.96 11.78
CA THR A 149 -17.68 37.87 11.49
C THR A 149 -18.25 38.41 12.78
N ASN A 150 -17.47 39.26 13.45
CA ASN A 150 -18.00 40.27 14.36
C ASN A 150 -18.13 41.58 13.56
N TYR A 151 -19.21 41.72 12.80
CA TYR A 151 -19.72 43.03 12.40
C TYR A 151 -21.01 43.27 13.18
N GLU A 152 -20.81 43.99 14.28
CA GLU A 152 -21.62 45.09 14.81
C GLU A 152 -23.13 45.05 14.53
N THR A 153 -23.86 44.87 15.62
CA THR A 153 -25.23 45.34 15.83
C THR A 153 -25.32 46.85 15.59
N GLU A 154 -26.22 47.27 14.69
CA GLU A 154 -26.91 48.56 14.73
C GLU A 154 -28.42 48.33 14.81
#